data_AF-A0A931DFG5-F1
#
_entry.id   AF-A0A931DFG5-F1
#
_cell.length_a   1.000
_cell.length_b   1.000
_cell.length_c   1.000
_cell.angle_alpha   90.00
_cell.angle_beta   90.00
_cell.angle_gamma   90.00
#
_symmetry.space_group_name_H-M   'P 1'
#
loop_
_entity.id
_entity.type
_entity.pdbx_description
1 polymer ?
#
loop_
_entity_poly.entity_id
_entity_poly.type
_entity_poly.pdbx_seq_one_letter_code
_entity_poly.pdbx_strand_id
1 'polypeptide(L)'
;MAGDHRRKRRPLIDDLIGNLRSTGGLVAGATVLSLAAVTAQVTLTSTDDAAEPRAAARAADVSPLPEDGDGDRDGDRAENGKAEEESDGNTGENAGENTDENAGEDTGEKAGSDGPAAGARNAERAKPTAEAAIKVARSQVGITENGSGETKFQDWYMTTERARETVARDGGSVQGYDDANWCSMFISWVGDRIGFSHQIGMDPWTIAHARWFKEDDRWGTKPRPGAIVFFAWDGGKDLYDIVHVGMVVKDNRDGTVQTIEGNTSNAVRVRERPARTIVGYGYPDYAES
;
A
#
# COMPACT_ATOMS: atom_id res chain seq x y z
N MET A 1 -22.27 28.21 67.47
CA MET A 1 -21.65 27.06 68.15
C MET A 1 -21.01 26.15 67.10
N ALA A 2 -20.10 25.25 67.50
CA ALA A 2 -19.38 24.30 66.63
C ALA A 2 -20.33 23.40 65.79
N GLY A 3 -19.92 22.71 64.73
CA GLY A 3 -18.57 22.42 64.21
C GLY A 3 -18.23 20.92 64.30
N ASP A 4 -17.43 20.44 63.33
CA ASP A 4 -16.81 19.10 63.24
C ASP A 4 -17.67 17.90 62.75
N HIS A 5 -16.97 16.80 62.43
CA HIS A 5 -17.21 15.80 61.40
C HIS A 5 -17.64 14.42 61.94
N ARG A 6 -18.01 13.50 61.03
CA ARG A 6 -17.18 12.29 60.74
C ARG A 6 -17.66 11.44 59.55
N ARG A 7 -16.70 10.96 58.74
CA ARG A 7 -16.85 9.90 57.72
C ARG A 7 -16.92 8.50 58.34
N LYS A 8 -17.52 7.54 57.61
CA LYS A 8 -17.17 6.09 57.42
C LYS A 8 -18.42 5.42 56.80
N ARG A 9 -18.38 4.39 55.91
CA ARG A 9 -17.32 3.70 55.14
C ARG A 9 -18.02 2.96 53.97
N ARG A 10 -17.33 2.73 52.84
CA ARG A 10 -17.73 1.71 51.84
C ARG A 10 -17.45 0.30 52.39
N PRO A 11 -18.17 -0.73 51.92
CA PRO A 11 -17.60 -2.03 51.60
C PRO A 11 -17.31 -2.15 50.09
N LEU A 12 -16.30 -2.93 49.74
CA LEU A 12 -15.85 -3.22 48.37
C LEU A 12 -15.11 -4.57 48.44
N ILE A 13 -15.24 -5.39 47.39
CA ILE A 13 -14.44 -6.60 47.08
C ILE A 13 -14.79 -7.87 47.90
N ASP A 14 -15.16 -8.92 47.16
CA ASP A 14 -14.53 -10.25 47.09
C ASP A 14 -15.30 -11.04 46.00
N ASP A 15 -14.92 -10.92 44.73
CA ASP A 15 -13.79 -11.55 44.03
C ASP A 15 -14.05 -13.05 43.69
N LEU A 16 -14.25 -13.34 42.40
CA LEU A 16 -14.53 -14.68 41.88
C LEU A 16 -13.54 -15.04 40.77
N ILE A 17 -12.27 -15.23 41.15
CA ILE A 17 -11.23 -15.74 40.26
C ILE A 17 -11.41 -17.26 40.08
N GLY A 18 -12.12 -17.64 39.03
CA GLY A 18 -12.22 -19.03 38.57
C GLY A 18 -10.98 -19.44 37.78
N ASN A 19 -10.10 -20.23 38.39
CA ASN A 19 -8.98 -20.87 37.69
C ASN A 19 -9.47 -21.83 36.59
N LEU A 20 -8.96 -21.67 35.36
CA LEU A 20 -8.94 -22.75 34.37
C LEU A 20 -7.56 -22.79 33.69
N ARG A 21 -6.91 -23.95 33.76
CA ARG A 21 -5.64 -24.26 33.08
C ARG A 21 -5.78 -25.58 32.33
N SER A 22 -5.08 -25.67 31.19
CA SER A 22 -5.03 -26.84 30.28
C SER A 22 -6.34 -27.09 29.52
N THR A 23 -6.33 -27.52 28.26
CA THR A 23 -5.26 -28.08 27.40
C THR A 23 -5.24 -27.43 26.01
N GLY A 24 -4.10 -27.52 25.31
CA GLY A 24 -3.98 -27.02 23.93
C GLY A 24 -4.87 -27.79 22.93
N GLY A 25 -5.35 -27.06 21.92
CA GLY A 25 -6.08 -27.59 20.77
C GLY A 25 -5.63 -26.87 19.51
N LEU A 26 -5.37 -27.64 18.45
CA LEU A 26 -4.87 -27.17 17.16
C LEU A 26 -5.87 -26.20 16.51
N VAL A 27 -5.47 -24.96 16.23
CA VAL A 27 -6.30 -24.07 15.39
C VAL A 27 -6.05 -24.44 13.93
N ALA A 28 -6.93 -25.28 13.39
CA ALA A 28 -6.93 -25.59 11.95
C ALA A 28 -7.29 -24.32 11.16
N GLY A 29 -6.51 -24.03 10.11
CA GLY A 29 -6.72 -22.85 9.28
C GLY A 29 -8.08 -22.89 8.58
N ALA A 30 -8.88 -21.84 8.75
CA ALA A 30 -10.12 -21.67 8.01
C ALA A 30 -9.80 -21.25 6.56
N THR A 31 -9.92 -22.21 5.63
CA THR A 31 -9.89 -21.91 4.19
C THR A 31 -11.09 -21.06 3.82
N VAL A 32 -10.88 -19.78 3.51
CA VAL A 32 -11.91 -18.91 2.95
C VAL A 32 -12.09 -19.29 1.48
N LEU A 33 -13.19 -19.96 1.13
CA LEU A 33 -13.60 -20.08 -0.27
C LEU A 33 -14.10 -18.72 -0.75
N SER A 34 -13.38 -18.14 -1.71
CA SER A 34 -13.86 -16.98 -2.48
C SER A 34 -15.06 -17.38 -3.35
N LEU A 35 -16.28 -17.22 -2.85
CA LEU A 35 -17.49 -17.35 -3.66
C LEU A 35 -17.60 -16.15 -4.61
N ALA A 36 -17.22 -16.34 -5.87
CA ALA A 36 -17.57 -15.44 -6.96
C ALA A 36 -19.07 -15.60 -7.30
N ALA A 37 -19.92 -14.79 -6.67
CA ALA A 37 -21.36 -14.77 -6.95
C ALA A 37 -21.65 -14.03 -8.27
N VAL A 38 -21.53 -14.73 -9.40
CA VAL A 38 -22.01 -14.23 -10.70
C VAL A 38 -23.53 -14.41 -10.77
N THR A 39 -24.29 -13.34 -10.56
CA THR A 39 -25.74 -13.33 -10.79
C THR A 39 -26.05 -13.23 -12.29
N ALA A 40 -26.17 -14.38 -12.96
CA ALA A 40 -26.77 -14.45 -14.29
C ALA A 40 -28.31 -14.46 -14.16
N GLN A 41 -28.99 -13.46 -14.73
CA GLN A 41 -30.44 -13.51 -14.90
C GLN A 41 -30.78 -14.42 -16.09
N VAL A 42 -31.55 -15.47 -15.85
CA VAL A 42 -32.08 -16.36 -16.89
C VAL A 42 -33.56 -16.04 -17.11
N THR A 43 -33.90 -15.59 -18.31
CA THR A 43 -35.27 -15.64 -18.83
C THR A 43 -35.54 -17.05 -19.36
N LEU A 44 -36.49 -17.76 -18.75
CA LEU A 44 -36.90 -19.10 -19.17
C LEU A 44 -37.87 -19.07 -20.36
N THR A 45 -37.58 -19.87 -21.39
CA THR A 45 -38.59 -20.61 -22.17
C THR A 45 -38.07 -22.01 -22.48
N SER A 46 -38.96 -23.01 -22.36
CA SER A 46 -38.66 -24.45 -22.33
C SER A 46 -38.30 -25.06 -23.69
N THR A 47 -37.48 -26.13 -23.70
CA THR A 47 -37.85 -27.51 -24.13
C THR A 47 -36.67 -28.47 -23.99
N ASP A 48 -36.93 -29.63 -23.36
CA ASP A 48 -36.42 -31.02 -23.53
C ASP A 48 -35.04 -31.26 -24.22
N ASP A 49 -34.18 -32.20 -23.80
CA ASP A 49 -34.43 -33.56 -23.25
C ASP A 49 -33.23 -34.09 -22.39
N ALA A 50 -33.31 -35.32 -21.89
CA ALA A 50 -32.52 -35.87 -20.76
C ALA A 50 -31.05 -36.29 -21.00
N ALA A 51 -30.19 -36.11 -19.97
CA ALA A 51 -29.21 -37.09 -19.44
C ALA A 51 -28.34 -36.53 -18.29
N GLU A 52 -27.95 -37.37 -17.30
CA GLU A 52 -27.07 -36.99 -16.18
C GLU A 52 -25.56 -37.02 -16.52
N PRO A 53 -24.70 -36.26 -15.79
CA PRO A 53 -23.30 -36.07 -16.17
C PRO A 53 -22.36 -37.17 -15.68
N ARG A 54 -21.37 -37.53 -16.52
CA ARG A 54 -20.15 -38.23 -16.08
C ARG A 54 -18.98 -37.25 -15.96
N ALA A 55 -18.23 -37.37 -14.88
CA ALA A 55 -17.04 -36.58 -14.62
C ALA A 55 -15.86 -36.98 -15.52
N ALA A 56 -15.04 -35.99 -15.92
CA ALA A 56 -13.60 -35.93 -15.66
C ALA A 56 -12.94 -34.82 -16.50
N ALA A 57 -12.14 -33.96 -15.86
CA ALA A 57 -11.25 -33.07 -16.58
C ALA A 57 -10.04 -33.82 -17.16
N ARG A 58 -9.55 -33.41 -18.32
CA ARG A 58 -8.14 -33.59 -18.73
C ARG A 58 -7.71 -32.47 -19.67
N ALA A 59 -6.44 -32.07 -19.53
CA ALA A 59 -5.77 -31.06 -20.33
C ALA A 59 -4.81 -31.69 -21.36
N ALA A 60 -4.18 -30.81 -22.15
CA ALA A 60 -3.01 -31.02 -23.03
C ALA A 60 -3.25 -31.46 -24.49
N ASP A 61 -3.27 -30.44 -25.38
CA ASP A 61 -2.18 -30.10 -26.33
C ASP A 61 -2.10 -30.73 -27.76
N VAL A 62 -1.56 -29.89 -28.67
CA VAL A 62 -1.02 -30.07 -30.05
C VAL A 62 -1.97 -30.33 -31.26
N SER A 63 -2.02 -29.30 -32.13
CA SER A 63 -2.04 -29.21 -33.63
C SER A 63 -1.98 -30.48 -34.52
N PRO A 64 -2.45 -30.49 -35.81
CA PRO A 64 -2.25 -29.41 -36.81
C PRO A 64 -3.39 -29.14 -37.87
N LEU A 65 -3.02 -28.36 -38.91
CA LEU A 65 -3.77 -27.77 -40.03
C LEU A 65 -4.57 -28.75 -40.94
N PRO A 66 -5.41 -28.22 -41.85
CA PRO A 66 -4.99 -28.21 -43.28
C PRO A 66 -5.16 -26.86 -44.02
N GLU A 67 -4.54 -26.77 -45.19
CA GLU A 67 -4.53 -25.64 -46.14
C GLU A 67 -5.65 -25.75 -47.21
N ASP A 68 -5.89 -24.64 -47.93
CA ASP A 68 -5.93 -24.53 -49.41
C ASP A 68 -6.80 -23.32 -49.88
N GLY A 69 -6.32 -22.50 -50.83
CA GLY A 69 -7.16 -21.48 -51.49
C GLY A 69 -6.51 -20.20 -52.06
N ASP A 70 -5.59 -20.35 -53.01
CA ASP A 70 -5.25 -19.48 -54.17
C ASP A 70 -5.40 -17.93 -54.15
N GLY A 71 -4.35 -17.24 -54.61
CA GLY A 71 -4.42 -15.81 -54.97
C GLY A 71 -3.13 -15.18 -55.51
N ASP A 72 -2.80 -15.40 -56.79
CA ASP A 72 -1.65 -14.79 -57.48
C ASP A 72 -1.67 -13.25 -57.53
N ARG A 73 -0.48 -12.62 -57.47
CA ARG A 73 -0.01 -11.58 -58.42
C ARG A 73 1.45 -11.14 -58.20
N ASP A 74 2.16 -10.95 -59.31
CA ASP A 74 3.57 -10.56 -59.43
C ASP A 74 3.89 -9.12 -59.01
N GLY A 75 5.19 -8.82 -58.80
CA GLY A 75 5.72 -7.46 -58.98
C GLY A 75 7.01 -7.09 -58.24
N ASP A 76 8.16 -7.25 -58.90
CA ASP A 76 9.50 -6.75 -58.58
C ASP A 76 9.63 -5.53 -57.63
N ARG A 77 10.62 -5.57 -56.71
CA ARG A 77 11.98 -5.00 -56.95
C ARG A 77 12.80 -4.89 -55.64
N ALA A 78 14.06 -5.30 -55.66
CA ALA A 78 15.01 -5.13 -54.56
C ALA A 78 15.82 -3.83 -54.64
N GLU A 79 16.21 -3.26 -53.49
CA GLU A 79 17.57 -2.71 -53.29
C GLU A 79 17.93 -2.43 -51.81
N ASN A 80 18.99 -3.12 -51.36
CA ASN A 80 20.03 -2.76 -50.36
C ASN A 80 19.71 -1.96 -49.08
N GLY A 81 20.01 -2.57 -47.92
CA GLY A 81 20.21 -1.89 -46.64
C GLY A 81 21.69 -1.61 -46.31
N LYS A 82 21.94 -1.02 -45.14
CA LYS A 82 23.26 -0.94 -44.47
C LYS A 82 23.14 -0.43 -43.03
N ALA A 83 23.65 -1.20 -42.06
CA ALA A 83 24.50 -0.77 -40.94
C ALA A 83 24.62 -1.92 -39.92
N GLU A 84 25.86 -2.35 -39.65
CA GLU A 84 26.20 -3.33 -38.60
C GLU A 84 27.05 -2.66 -37.51
N GLU A 85 27.19 -3.40 -36.41
CA GLU A 85 28.12 -3.35 -35.27
C GLU A 85 29.63 -3.18 -35.69
N GLU A 86 30.66 -3.02 -34.83
CA GLU A 86 30.81 -2.93 -33.37
C GLU A 86 32.20 -2.34 -32.94
N SER A 87 32.35 -2.04 -31.65
CA SER A 87 33.55 -2.22 -30.78
C SER A 87 34.86 -1.41 -30.91
N ASP A 88 35.35 -1.03 -29.72
CA ASP A 88 36.71 -1.12 -29.13
C ASP A 88 37.98 -0.46 -29.73
N GLY A 89 38.78 0.13 -28.82
CA GLY A 89 40.17 0.55 -29.07
C GLY A 89 40.75 1.51 -28.00
N ASN A 90 41.54 0.99 -27.05
CA ASN A 90 42.24 1.76 -26.00
C ASN A 90 43.75 1.95 -26.32
N THR A 91 44.44 2.78 -25.52
CA THR A 91 45.90 3.09 -25.47
C THR A 91 46.40 4.11 -26.51
N GLY A 92 47.36 5.01 -26.22
CA GLY A 92 48.11 5.31 -24.98
C GLY A 92 49.21 6.38 -25.24
N GLU A 93 50.04 6.71 -24.23
CA GLU A 93 51.28 7.56 -24.31
C GLU A 93 51.09 9.06 -24.64
N ASN A 94 51.97 10.05 -24.34
CA ASN A 94 53.09 10.28 -23.39
C ASN A 94 53.38 11.83 -23.37
N ALA A 95 54.19 12.50 -22.53
CA ALA A 95 55.00 12.22 -21.32
C ALA A 95 55.36 13.55 -20.59
N GLY A 96 55.79 13.50 -19.32
CA GLY A 96 56.68 14.49 -18.67
C GLY A 96 56.06 15.75 -18.03
N GLU A 97 56.70 16.43 -17.05
CA GLU A 97 57.91 16.11 -16.27
C GLU A 97 58.05 17.08 -15.05
N ASN A 98 58.44 16.58 -13.85
CA ASN A 98 59.18 17.19 -12.70
C ASN A 98 58.86 18.64 -12.18
N THR A 99 59.16 19.07 -10.94
CA THR A 99 59.93 18.54 -9.79
C THR A 99 59.51 19.24 -8.48
N ASP A 100 59.71 18.55 -7.35
CA ASP A 100 60.12 19.00 -5.99
C ASP A 100 60.02 20.48 -5.54
N GLU A 101 59.53 20.72 -4.31
CA GLU A 101 60.39 20.99 -3.13
C GLU A 101 59.59 21.03 -1.79
N ASN A 102 60.28 21.21 -0.66
CA ASN A 102 59.94 20.67 0.68
C ASN A 102 59.99 21.73 1.83
N ALA A 103 59.41 21.36 3.00
CA ALA A 103 59.48 22.02 4.33
C ALA A 103 58.75 23.38 4.48
N GLY A 104 58.33 23.83 5.68
CA GLY A 104 58.41 23.29 7.04
C GLY A 104 57.66 24.21 8.05
N GLU A 105 57.58 23.83 9.34
CA GLU A 105 56.90 24.56 10.45
C GLU A 105 57.39 26.04 10.61
N ASP A 106 56.61 27.00 11.14
CA ASP A 106 56.20 27.07 12.57
C ASP A 106 55.20 28.23 12.92
N THR A 107 54.58 28.12 14.11
CA THR A 107 53.83 29.05 14.99
C THR A 107 53.13 30.34 14.49
N GLY A 108 51.89 30.54 14.97
CA GLY A 108 51.18 31.84 14.96
C GLY A 108 49.79 31.82 15.64
N GLU A 109 49.68 32.29 16.88
CA GLU A 109 48.46 32.24 17.70
C GLU A 109 47.60 33.54 17.58
N LYS A 110 46.30 33.43 17.26
CA LYS A 110 45.14 33.97 18.06
C LYS A 110 43.82 34.24 17.31
N ALA A 111 42.75 34.12 18.09
CA ALA A 111 41.47 34.85 18.02
C ALA A 111 40.44 34.54 16.90
N GLY A 112 39.58 33.56 17.19
CA GLY A 112 38.15 33.80 17.40
C GLY A 112 37.27 34.32 16.25
N SER A 113 36.42 33.42 15.73
CA SER A 113 34.99 33.73 15.59
C SER A 113 34.18 32.45 15.74
N ASP A 114 33.16 32.48 16.60
CA ASP A 114 32.27 31.35 16.85
C ASP A 114 31.33 31.10 15.66
N GLY A 115 31.71 30.19 14.76
CA GLY A 115 30.77 29.63 13.80
C GLY A 115 29.77 28.70 14.53
N PRO A 116 28.45 28.90 14.42
CA PRO A 116 27.46 28.14 15.19
C PRO A 116 27.24 26.72 14.64
N ALA A 117 28.27 25.89 14.71
CA ALA A 117 28.27 24.47 14.36
C ALA A 117 27.58 23.59 15.45
N ALA A 118 26.44 24.04 15.96
CA ALA A 118 25.65 23.36 17.00
C ALA A 118 24.12 23.38 16.75
N GLY A 119 23.60 24.28 15.91
CA GLY A 119 22.16 24.33 15.59
C GLY A 119 21.71 23.38 14.48
N ALA A 120 22.60 23.06 13.53
CA ALA A 120 22.23 22.41 12.27
C ALA A 120 22.13 20.87 12.31
N ARG A 121 22.35 20.23 13.47
CA ARG A 121 22.27 18.76 13.64
C ARG A 121 21.14 18.29 14.56
N ASN A 122 20.36 19.22 15.12
CA ASN A 122 19.30 18.90 16.08
C ASN A 122 17.89 19.30 15.60
N ALA A 123 17.75 19.61 14.32
CA ALA A 123 16.47 19.47 13.62
C ALA A 123 16.31 17.98 13.24
N GLU A 124 16.03 17.15 14.23
CA GLU A 124 15.33 15.88 14.01
C GLU A 124 14.16 16.15 13.06
N ARG A 125 14.07 15.40 11.96
CA ARG A 125 13.23 15.76 10.80
C ARG A 125 11.80 15.97 11.27
N ALA A 126 11.35 17.23 11.31
CA ALA A 126 10.16 17.62 12.04
C ALA A 126 8.96 16.74 11.69
N LYS A 127 8.27 16.25 12.74
CA LYS A 127 7.12 15.36 12.67
C LYS A 127 6.14 15.84 11.58
N PRO A 128 5.83 15.03 10.54
CA PRO A 128 4.99 15.48 9.43
C PRO A 128 3.58 15.92 9.86
N THR A 129 3.00 16.88 9.14
CA THR A 129 1.59 17.27 9.33
C THR A 129 0.65 16.47 8.42
N ALA A 130 -0.65 16.50 8.72
CA ALA A 130 -1.68 15.89 7.89
C ALA A 130 -1.72 16.51 6.46
N GLU A 131 -1.49 17.82 6.34
CA GLU A 131 -1.47 18.54 5.07
C GLU A 131 -0.30 18.10 4.19
N ALA A 132 0.85 17.76 4.79
CA ALA A 132 1.99 17.20 4.07
C ALA A 132 1.63 15.84 3.45
N ALA A 133 0.98 14.96 4.22
CA ALA A 133 0.48 13.68 3.72
C ALA A 133 -0.55 13.85 2.60
N ILE A 134 -1.56 14.71 2.79
CA ILE A 134 -2.58 15.04 1.79
C ILE A 134 -1.94 15.62 0.52
N LYS A 135 -0.91 16.47 0.64
CA LYS A 135 -0.21 17.07 -0.51
C LYS A 135 0.53 16.00 -1.32
N VAL A 136 1.17 15.03 -0.65
CA VAL A 136 1.81 13.89 -1.32
C VAL A 136 0.78 12.99 -2.00
N ALA A 137 -0.31 12.63 -1.32
CA ALA A 137 -1.39 11.84 -1.93
C ALA A 137 -1.99 12.56 -3.16
N ARG A 138 -2.22 13.88 -3.05
CA ARG A 138 -2.84 14.70 -4.10
C ARG A 138 -1.97 14.84 -5.34
N SER A 139 -0.65 14.88 -5.19
CA SER A 139 0.27 14.97 -6.34
C SER A 139 0.31 13.68 -7.19
N GLN A 140 -0.32 12.60 -6.73
CA GLN A 140 -0.45 11.35 -7.48
C GLN A 140 -1.78 11.24 -8.25
N VAL A 141 -2.72 12.16 -8.07
CA VAL A 141 -4.04 12.13 -8.72
C VAL A 141 -3.89 12.13 -10.25
N GLY A 142 -4.54 11.17 -10.91
CA GLY A 142 -4.45 10.96 -12.35
C GLY A 142 -3.48 9.86 -12.78
N ILE A 143 -2.62 9.35 -11.88
CA ILE A 143 -1.85 8.12 -12.15
C ILE A 143 -2.84 6.96 -12.29
N THR A 144 -2.74 6.24 -13.41
CA THR A 144 -3.50 5.03 -13.71
C THR A 144 -2.60 3.81 -13.68
N GLU A 145 -3.22 2.63 -13.72
CA GLU A 145 -2.56 1.40 -14.13
C GLU A 145 -2.00 1.51 -15.56
N ASN A 146 -0.98 0.69 -15.83
CA ASN A 146 -0.46 0.45 -17.18
C ASN A 146 -1.33 -0.58 -17.93
N GLY A 147 -0.88 -1.03 -19.11
CA GLY A 147 -1.60 -2.03 -19.92
C GLY A 147 -1.72 -3.42 -19.28
N SER A 148 -0.95 -3.71 -18.23
CA SER A 148 -0.94 -4.97 -17.48
C SER A 148 -1.75 -4.93 -16.18
N GLY A 149 -2.29 -3.75 -15.79
CA GLY A 149 -2.92 -3.56 -14.47
C GLY A 149 -1.96 -3.15 -13.35
N GLU A 150 -0.69 -2.88 -13.67
CA GLU A 150 0.37 -2.58 -12.70
C GLU A 150 0.52 -1.07 -12.47
N THR A 151 1.06 -0.69 -11.32
CA THR A 151 1.44 0.68 -10.98
C THR A 151 2.76 0.71 -10.22
N LYS A 152 3.42 1.89 -10.26
CA LYS A 152 4.59 2.19 -9.43
C LYS A 152 4.38 2.00 -7.91
N PHE A 153 3.14 1.87 -7.44
CA PHE A 153 2.84 1.59 -6.04
C PHE A 153 3.01 0.11 -5.72
N GLN A 154 2.63 -0.78 -6.64
CA GLN A 154 2.92 -2.22 -6.57
C GLN A 154 4.42 -2.46 -6.75
N ASP A 155 5.04 -1.85 -7.77
CA ASP A 155 6.50 -1.92 -8.01
C ASP A 155 7.29 -1.56 -6.75
N TRP A 156 6.98 -0.40 -6.15
CA TRP A 156 7.61 0.03 -4.91
C TRP A 156 7.32 -0.96 -3.77
N TYR A 157 6.07 -1.39 -3.61
CA TYR A 157 5.68 -2.25 -2.50
C TYR A 157 6.48 -3.55 -2.49
N MET A 158 6.64 -4.19 -3.67
CA MET A 158 7.44 -5.40 -3.86
C MET A 158 8.92 -5.26 -3.45
N THR A 159 9.49 -4.04 -3.51
CA THR A 159 10.87 -3.83 -3.03
C THR A 159 11.00 -3.86 -1.50
N THR A 160 9.92 -3.56 -0.76
CA THR A 160 9.96 -3.36 0.69
C THR A 160 10.24 -4.64 1.47
N GLU A 161 10.81 -4.52 2.67
CA GLU A 161 10.87 -5.63 3.63
C GLU A 161 9.46 -6.09 4.03
N ARG A 162 8.51 -5.15 4.11
CA ARG A 162 7.13 -5.46 4.49
C ARG A 162 6.46 -6.45 3.54
N ALA A 163 6.73 -6.37 2.23
CA ALA A 163 6.21 -7.35 1.27
C ALA A 163 6.77 -8.77 1.52
N ARG A 164 8.00 -8.90 2.04
CA ARG A 164 8.57 -10.19 2.45
C ARG A 164 7.96 -10.67 3.77
N GLU A 165 7.77 -9.78 4.74
CA GLU A 165 7.08 -10.08 6.01
C GLU A 165 5.65 -10.57 5.79
N THR A 166 4.88 -9.94 4.91
CA THR A 166 3.48 -10.32 4.63
C THR A 166 3.40 -11.64 3.88
N VAL A 167 4.29 -11.90 2.91
CA VAL A 167 4.40 -13.22 2.27
C VAL A 167 4.82 -14.31 3.27
N ALA A 168 5.70 -14.00 4.23
CA ALA A 168 6.06 -14.95 5.30
C ALA A 168 4.90 -15.20 6.30
N ARG A 169 4.03 -14.22 6.51
CA ARG A 169 2.84 -14.31 7.38
C ARG A 169 1.67 -15.05 6.73
N ASP A 170 1.37 -14.73 5.47
CA ASP A 170 0.12 -15.07 4.79
C ASP A 170 0.31 -16.11 3.67
N GLY A 171 1.55 -16.35 3.23
CA GLY A 171 1.89 -17.17 2.06
C GLY A 171 1.93 -16.37 0.75
N GLY A 172 2.04 -17.08 -0.37
CA GLY A 172 2.13 -16.49 -1.71
C GLY A 172 3.57 -16.19 -2.15
N SER A 173 3.74 -15.14 -2.95
CA SER A 173 5.04 -14.66 -3.46
C SER A 173 5.05 -13.13 -3.45
N VAL A 174 6.25 -12.53 -3.46
CA VAL A 174 6.38 -11.06 -3.57
C VAL A 174 5.87 -10.59 -4.94
N GLN A 175 6.08 -11.39 -5.98
CA GLN A 175 5.60 -11.11 -7.34
C GLN A 175 4.08 -11.01 -7.39
N GLY A 176 3.32 -11.81 -6.63
CA GLY A 176 1.84 -11.74 -6.58
C GLY A 176 1.25 -10.45 -5.97
N TYR A 177 2.03 -9.39 -5.90
CA TYR A 177 1.57 -8.02 -5.69
C TYR A 177 1.54 -7.19 -6.99
N ASP A 178 2.08 -7.68 -8.11
CA ASP A 178 2.12 -6.99 -9.40
C ASP A 178 0.73 -6.68 -9.98
N ASP A 179 -0.21 -7.62 -9.90
CA ASP A 179 -1.61 -7.49 -10.32
C ASP A 179 -2.60 -7.17 -9.17
N ALA A 180 -2.11 -7.10 -7.93
CA ALA A 180 -2.95 -7.02 -6.74
C ALA A 180 -3.62 -5.66 -6.51
N ASN A 181 -4.76 -5.65 -5.80
CA ASN A 181 -5.51 -4.43 -5.47
C ASN A 181 -4.68 -3.41 -4.65
N TRP A 182 -4.17 -2.38 -5.33
CA TRP A 182 -3.11 -1.50 -4.82
C TRP A 182 -3.56 -0.30 -3.96
N CYS A 183 -4.84 -0.23 -3.57
CA CYS A 183 -5.36 0.89 -2.77
C CYS A 183 -4.60 1.09 -1.44
N SER A 184 -4.28 0.00 -0.73
CA SER A 184 -3.52 0.04 0.53
C SER A 184 -2.04 0.31 0.30
N MET A 185 -1.47 -0.22 -0.78
CA MET A 185 -0.07 0.05 -1.18
C MET A 185 0.14 1.53 -1.50
N PHE A 186 -0.83 2.19 -2.16
CA PHE A 186 -0.80 3.63 -2.38
C PHE A 186 -0.77 4.44 -1.07
N ILE A 187 -1.59 4.08 -0.08
CA ILE A 187 -1.58 4.75 1.24
C ILE A 187 -0.25 4.52 1.96
N SER A 188 0.26 3.28 1.92
CA SER A 188 1.57 2.91 2.47
C SER A 188 2.70 3.72 1.82
N TRP A 189 2.65 3.91 0.50
CA TRP A 189 3.59 4.72 -0.28
C TRP A 189 3.55 6.20 0.12
N VAL A 190 2.36 6.76 0.33
CA VAL A 190 2.22 8.14 0.82
C VAL A 190 2.92 8.30 2.16
N GLY A 191 2.76 7.33 3.07
CA GLY A 191 3.45 7.33 4.36
C GLY A 191 4.97 7.23 4.25
N ASP A 192 5.47 6.35 3.39
CA ASP A 192 6.90 6.23 3.09
C ASP A 192 7.51 7.52 2.55
N ARG A 193 6.83 8.19 1.59
CA ARG A 193 7.30 9.44 1.00
C ARG A 193 7.42 10.61 1.99
N ILE A 194 6.71 10.56 3.12
CA ILE A 194 6.86 11.53 4.22
C ILE A 194 7.68 11.01 5.41
N GLY A 195 8.26 9.81 5.32
CA GLY A 195 9.04 9.18 6.39
C GLY A 195 8.20 8.71 7.58
N PHE A 196 6.92 8.40 7.35
CA PHE A 196 5.91 8.21 8.40
C PHE A 196 5.13 6.90 8.30
N SER A 197 5.68 5.90 7.59
CA SER A 197 5.07 4.58 7.44
C SER A 197 4.76 3.89 8.77
N HIS A 198 5.58 4.13 9.81
CA HIS A 198 5.35 3.60 11.16
C HIS A 198 4.11 4.20 11.87
N GLN A 199 3.55 5.31 11.37
CA GLN A 199 2.30 5.90 11.85
C GLN A 199 1.13 5.69 10.87
N ILE A 200 1.41 5.55 9.58
CA ILE A 200 0.38 5.33 8.54
C ILE A 200 0.02 3.86 8.33
N GLY A 201 0.94 2.92 8.54
CA GLY A 201 0.75 1.50 8.25
C GLY A 201 1.27 1.10 6.87
N MET A 202 1.56 -0.19 6.69
CA MET A 202 2.15 -0.74 5.45
C MET A 202 1.56 -2.10 5.02
N ASP A 203 0.40 -2.51 5.56
CA ASP A 203 -0.20 -3.79 5.16
C ASP A 203 -0.91 -3.64 3.80
N PRO A 204 -0.71 -4.56 2.83
CA PRO A 204 -1.34 -4.44 1.52
C PRO A 204 -2.82 -4.87 1.59
N TRP A 205 -3.17 -5.68 2.59
CA TRP A 205 -4.53 -6.11 2.87
C TRP A 205 -5.24 -5.09 3.77
N THR A 206 -6.35 -4.53 3.27
CA THR A 206 -7.14 -3.48 3.92
C THR A 206 -7.61 -3.83 5.32
N ILE A 207 -8.02 -5.09 5.55
CA ILE A 207 -8.52 -5.57 6.85
C ILE A 207 -7.39 -5.61 7.89
N ALA A 208 -6.21 -6.12 7.53
CA ALA A 208 -5.05 -6.14 8.41
C ALA A 208 -4.50 -4.73 8.69
N HIS A 209 -4.53 -3.84 7.68
CA HIS A 209 -4.18 -2.43 7.85
C HIS A 209 -5.12 -1.72 8.83
N ALA A 210 -6.44 -1.93 8.71
CA ALA A 210 -7.42 -1.39 9.66
C ALA A 210 -7.26 -1.99 11.07
N ARG A 211 -6.96 -3.30 11.16
CA ARG A 211 -6.71 -3.98 12.42
C ARG A 211 -5.49 -3.42 13.14
N TRP A 212 -4.40 -3.15 12.43
CA TRP A 212 -3.19 -2.55 13.00
C TRP A 212 -3.47 -1.21 13.71
N PHE A 213 -4.24 -0.32 13.07
CA PHE A 213 -4.69 0.92 13.73
C PHE A 213 -5.53 0.67 14.98
N LYS A 214 -6.32 -0.42 15.01
CA LYS A 214 -7.17 -0.76 16.16
C LYS A 214 -6.39 -1.42 17.29
N GLU A 215 -5.36 -2.21 16.98
CA GLU A 215 -4.46 -2.84 17.95
C GLU A 215 -3.55 -1.80 18.63
N ASP A 216 -3.21 -0.72 17.93
CA ASP A 216 -2.43 0.41 18.45
C ASP A 216 -3.29 1.53 19.10
N ASP A 217 -4.56 1.29 19.44
CA ASP A 217 -5.52 2.28 20.00
C ASP A 217 -5.72 3.55 19.15
N ARG A 218 -5.39 3.51 17.85
CA ARG A 218 -5.46 4.63 16.88
C ARG A 218 -6.61 4.49 15.88
N TRP A 219 -7.73 3.87 16.28
CA TRP A 219 -8.93 3.69 15.48
C TRP A 219 -10.12 4.53 15.98
N GLY A 220 -10.97 5.02 15.07
CA GLY A 220 -12.22 5.69 15.46
C GLY A 220 -13.20 5.95 14.31
N THR A 221 -14.17 6.82 14.59
CA THR A 221 -15.39 7.00 13.78
C THR A 221 -15.59 8.42 13.22
N LYS A 222 -14.63 9.33 13.45
CA LYS A 222 -14.70 10.73 12.98
C LYS A 222 -13.70 11.00 11.85
N PRO A 223 -14.11 11.63 10.74
CA PRO A 223 -13.17 12.09 9.73
C PRO A 223 -12.26 13.19 10.30
N ARG A 224 -10.95 13.09 10.03
CA ARG A 224 -9.93 14.11 10.29
C ARG A 224 -9.05 14.22 9.04
N PRO A 225 -8.58 15.41 8.63
CA PRO A 225 -7.57 15.53 7.57
C PRO A 225 -6.39 14.59 7.82
N GLY A 226 -5.92 13.90 6.78
CA GLY A 226 -4.81 12.93 6.84
C GLY A 226 -5.16 11.57 7.44
N ALA A 227 -6.33 11.39 8.07
CA ALA A 227 -6.75 10.09 8.57
C ALA A 227 -6.90 9.07 7.44
N ILE A 228 -6.61 7.82 7.72
CA ILE A 228 -6.78 6.71 6.77
C ILE A 228 -8.21 6.21 6.90
N VAL A 229 -9.01 6.32 5.84
CA VAL A 229 -10.44 5.95 5.85
C VAL A 229 -10.64 4.59 5.19
N PHE A 230 -11.43 3.73 5.83
CA PHE A 230 -11.70 2.37 5.38
C PHE A 230 -13.18 2.18 5.05
N PHE A 231 -13.48 1.46 3.98
CA PHE A 231 -14.82 1.39 3.40
C PHE A 231 -15.39 -0.01 3.24
N ALA A 232 -16.70 -0.10 3.40
CA ALA A 232 -17.55 -1.23 3.04
C ALA A 232 -18.67 -0.70 2.12
N TRP A 233 -18.72 -1.15 0.87
CA TRP A 233 -19.59 -0.55 -0.16
C TRP A 233 -21.08 -0.88 0.02
N ASP A 234 -21.38 -2.02 0.63
CA ASP A 234 -22.71 -2.44 1.07
C ASP A 234 -23.21 -1.67 2.32
N GLY A 235 -22.31 -0.93 2.99
CA GLY A 235 -22.60 -0.22 4.22
C GLY A 235 -22.23 -1.00 5.50
N GLY A 236 -21.52 -2.12 5.39
CA GLY A 236 -20.93 -2.87 6.51
C GLY A 236 -20.15 -2.00 7.51
N LYS A 237 -19.97 -2.51 8.72
CA LYS A 237 -19.42 -1.78 9.89
C LYS A 237 -18.44 -2.60 10.71
N ASP A 238 -18.26 -3.87 10.40
CA ASP A 238 -17.21 -4.70 10.99
C ASP A 238 -15.91 -4.56 10.20
N LEU A 239 -14.77 -4.82 10.84
CA LEU A 239 -13.47 -4.73 10.16
C LEU A 239 -13.34 -5.72 8.99
N TYR A 240 -14.10 -6.82 9.02
CA TYR A 240 -14.09 -7.83 7.97
C TYR A 240 -14.89 -7.41 6.72
N ASP A 241 -15.72 -6.38 6.82
CA ASP A 241 -16.48 -5.81 5.68
C ASP A 241 -15.61 -4.86 4.82
N ILE A 242 -14.36 -4.59 5.24
CA ILE A 242 -13.51 -3.58 4.62
C ILE A 242 -12.95 -4.07 3.28
N VAL A 243 -13.44 -3.47 2.20
CA VAL A 243 -13.04 -3.77 0.81
C VAL A 243 -12.17 -2.68 0.16
N HIS A 244 -12.00 -1.52 0.79
CA HIS A 244 -11.21 -0.42 0.24
C HIS A 244 -10.66 0.53 1.31
N VAL A 245 -9.64 1.31 0.94
CA VAL A 245 -8.99 2.31 1.79
C VAL A 245 -8.60 3.57 1.02
N GLY A 246 -8.63 4.73 1.69
CA GLY A 246 -8.21 6.02 1.15
C GLY A 246 -7.65 6.95 2.23
N MET A 247 -7.27 8.16 1.84
CA MET A 247 -6.87 9.23 2.76
C MET A 247 -7.94 10.32 2.81
N VAL A 248 -8.33 10.75 4.02
CA VAL A 248 -9.27 11.86 4.21
C VAL A 248 -8.58 13.19 3.88
N VAL A 249 -9.20 13.98 3.01
CA VAL A 249 -8.86 15.38 2.80
C VAL A 249 -9.59 16.26 3.83
N LYS A 250 -10.92 16.12 3.89
CA LYS A 250 -11.79 16.90 4.77
C LYS A 250 -13.15 16.24 4.97
N ASP A 251 -13.78 16.55 6.09
CA ASP A 251 -15.22 16.44 6.28
C ASP A 251 -15.93 17.56 5.50
N ASN A 252 -16.95 17.22 4.70
CA ASN A 252 -17.75 18.21 3.97
C ASN A 252 -18.89 18.78 4.83
N ARG A 253 -19.21 18.17 5.97
CA ARG A 253 -20.28 18.55 6.93
C ARG A 253 -21.72 18.40 6.38
N ASP A 254 -21.89 17.69 5.29
CA ASP A 254 -23.15 17.37 4.62
C ASP A 254 -23.49 15.86 4.65
N GLY A 255 -22.74 15.08 5.44
CA GLY A 255 -22.81 13.62 5.47
C GLY A 255 -21.86 12.93 4.48
N THR A 256 -21.01 13.68 3.78
CA THR A 256 -19.94 13.16 2.91
C THR A 256 -18.54 13.55 3.40
N VAL A 257 -17.54 12.82 2.92
CA VAL A 257 -16.12 13.05 3.19
C VAL A 257 -15.38 13.13 1.86
N GLN A 258 -14.55 14.16 1.68
CA GLN A 258 -13.65 14.24 0.53
C GLN A 258 -12.37 13.44 0.81
N THR A 259 -11.98 12.61 -0.16
CA THR A 259 -10.91 11.62 -0.02
C THR A 259 -9.98 11.63 -1.23
N ILE A 260 -8.77 11.07 -1.05
CA ILE A 260 -7.86 10.69 -2.14
C ILE A 260 -7.65 9.17 -2.03
N GLU A 261 -7.96 8.45 -3.09
CA GLU A 261 -8.04 6.99 -3.12
C GLU A 261 -7.20 6.46 -4.29
N GLY A 262 -6.33 5.49 -4.02
CA GLY A 262 -5.70 4.66 -5.03
C GLY A 262 -6.63 3.52 -5.48
N ASN A 263 -6.34 2.88 -6.61
CA ASN A 263 -7.17 1.85 -7.21
C ASN A 263 -8.68 2.18 -7.24
N THR A 264 -9.02 3.40 -7.65
CA THR A 264 -10.42 3.85 -7.79
C THR A 264 -10.72 4.15 -9.25
N SER A 265 -11.37 3.19 -9.92
CA SER A 265 -11.45 3.14 -11.38
C SER A 265 -10.04 3.17 -11.99
N ASN A 266 -9.23 2.19 -11.54
CA ASN A 266 -7.87 1.85 -12.00
C ASN A 266 -6.91 3.03 -11.97
N ALA A 267 -7.08 3.93 -10.99
CA ALA A 267 -6.33 5.17 -10.87
C ALA A 267 -6.37 5.79 -9.46
N VAL A 268 -5.46 6.73 -9.20
CA VAL A 268 -5.54 7.63 -8.04
C VAL A 268 -6.52 8.75 -8.34
N ARG A 269 -7.57 8.90 -7.53
CA ARG A 269 -8.61 9.92 -7.72
C ARG A 269 -8.98 10.64 -6.43
N VAL A 270 -9.40 11.90 -6.58
CA VAL A 270 -10.19 12.58 -5.55
C VAL A 270 -11.61 12.06 -5.64
N ARG A 271 -12.21 11.69 -4.52
CA ARG A 271 -13.61 11.29 -4.42
C ARG A 271 -14.33 12.04 -3.31
N GLU A 272 -15.65 11.97 -3.39
CA GLU A 272 -16.55 12.32 -2.31
C GLU A 272 -17.32 11.04 -1.95
N ARG A 273 -17.24 10.62 -0.69
CA ARG A 273 -17.81 9.35 -0.22
C ARG A 273 -18.84 9.63 0.87
N PRO A 274 -20.04 9.02 0.82
CA PRO A 274 -21.03 9.19 1.86
C PRO A 274 -20.62 8.44 3.14
N ALA A 275 -20.86 9.01 4.31
CA ALA A 275 -20.48 8.42 5.59
C ALA A 275 -21.04 6.99 5.81
N ARG A 276 -22.17 6.64 5.19
CA ARG A 276 -22.78 5.31 5.28
C ARG A 276 -21.87 4.17 4.77
N THR A 277 -20.98 4.42 3.81
CA THR A 277 -20.06 3.40 3.25
C THR A 277 -18.73 3.32 3.99
N ILE A 278 -18.57 4.07 5.09
CA ILE A 278 -17.34 4.09 5.89
C ILE A 278 -17.49 3.11 7.06
N VAL A 279 -16.46 2.31 7.31
CA VAL A 279 -16.34 1.42 8.48
C VAL A 279 -15.71 2.18 9.65
N GLY A 280 -14.64 2.92 9.37
CA GLY A 280 -13.99 3.80 10.34
C GLY A 280 -12.70 4.41 9.80
N TYR A 281 -11.89 4.93 10.72
CA TYR A 281 -10.70 5.70 10.43
C TYR A 281 -9.52 5.26 11.30
N GLY A 282 -8.36 5.08 10.67
CA GLY A 282 -7.06 5.04 11.33
C GLY A 282 -6.49 6.45 11.49
N TYR A 283 -5.86 6.72 12.63
CA TYR A 283 -5.30 8.02 12.98
C TYR A 283 -3.77 7.93 13.12
N PRO A 284 -3.01 8.28 12.07
CA PRO A 284 -1.59 8.59 12.23
C PRO A 284 -1.44 9.76 13.20
N ASP A 285 -0.51 9.64 14.15
CA ASP A 285 -0.20 10.73 15.08
C ASP A 285 0.62 11.80 14.34
N TYR A 286 -0.02 12.70 13.59
CA TYR A 286 0.67 13.82 12.91
C TYR A 286 1.11 14.92 13.89
N ALA A 287 1.96 15.84 13.43
CA ALA A 287 2.09 17.14 14.08
C ALA A 287 0.80 17.96 13.88
N GLU A 288 0.44 18.76 14.89
CA GLU A 288 -0.60 19.79 14.79
C GLU A 288 -0.19 20.86 13.76
N SER A 289 -1.17 21.43 13.06
CA SER A 289 -0.99 22.42 11.99
C SER A 289 -1.39 23.86 12.35
#